data_AF-A0A1V6H7G6-F1
#
_entry.id   AF-A0A1V6H7G6-F1
#
_cell.length_a   1.000
_cell.length_b   1.000
_cell.length_c   1.000
_cell.angle_alpha   90.00
_cell.angle_beta   90.00
_cell.angle_gamma   90.00
#
_symmetry.space_group_name_H-M   'P 1'
#
loop_
_entity.id
_entity.type
_entity.pdbx_description
1 polymer ?
#
loop_
_entity_poly.entity_id
_entity_poly.type
_entity_poly.pdbx_seq_one_letter_code
_entity_poly.pdbx_strand_id
1 'polypeptide(L)'
;MLEGNRRFRNLSPKGEPQLGRRGLYRALGGDDRGRERELALLWVLNQSDGGPDLLAIARRSGLPFERLREAAAALAAAGLIAPDPD
;
A
#
# COMPACT_ATOMS: atom_id res chain seq x y z
N MET A 1 -22.01 -3.92 -2.48
CA MET A 1 -21.16 -2.91 -1.81
C MET A 1 -19.71 -3.31 -1.99
N LEU A 2 -19.04 -2.75 -3.00
CA LEU A 2 -17.60 -2.89 -3.26
C LEU A 2 -16.85 -1.68 -2.68
N GLU A 3 -17.21 -1.23 -1.47
CA GLU A 3 -16.75 0.06 -0.92
C GLU A 3 -15.26 0.10 -0.57
N GLY A 4 -14.55 -1.02 -0.68
CA GLY A 4 -13.10 -1.12 -0.46
C GLY A 4 -12.26 -1.27 -1.73
N ASN A 5 -12.86 -1.45 -2.92
CA ASN A 5 -12.12 -1.76 -4.13
C ASN A 5 -11.68 -0.49 -4.89
N ARG A 6 -10.98 0.40 -4.19
CA ARG A 6 -10.50 1.66 -4.75
C ARG A 6 -9.17 1.45 -5.48
N ARG A 7 -9.05 2.09 -6.64
CA ARG A 7 -7.77 2.28 -7.32
C ARG A 7 -7.04 3.44 -6.66
N PHE A 8 -5.71 3.34 -6.65
CA PHE A 8 -4.84 4.37 -6.11
C PHE A 8 -3.83 4.80 -7.15
N ARG A 9 -3.46 6.07 -7.10
CA ARG A 9 -2.43 6.69 -7.92
C ARG A 9 -1.22 7.05 -7.07
N ASN A 10 -0.04 6.60 -7.47
CA ASN A 10 1.23 6.85 -6.82
C ASN A 10 1.67 8.29 -7.12
N LEU A 11 1.86 9.07 -6.05
CA LEU A 11 2.25 10.48 -6.10
C LEU A 11 3.78 10.67 -5.99
N SER A 12 4.53 9.59 -5.77
CA SER A 12 5.99 9.56 -5.76
C SER A 12 6.53 8.49 -6.73
N PRO A 13 6.32 8.64 -8.06
CA PRO A 13 6.76 7.65 -9.05
C PRO A 13 8.27 7.66 -9.30
N LYS A 14 9.00 8.69 -8.86
CA LYS A 14 10.45 8.83 -9.07
C LYS A 14 11.17 8.92 -7.72
N GLY A 15 12.00 7.91 -7.43
CA GLY A 15 12.82 7.80 -6.22
C GLY A 15 12.36 6.71 -5.25
N GLU A 16 13.21 6.35 -4.30
CA GLU A 16 12.83 5.42 -3.23
C GLU A 16 11.76 6.08 -2.34
N PRO A 17 10.69 5.37 -1.94
CA PRO A 17 9.57 5.93 -1.18
C PRO A 17 9.92 6.46 0.22
N GLN A 18 11.18 6.35 0.64
CA GLN A 18 11.70 6.77 1.94
C GLN A 18 10.79 6.34 3.10
N LEU A 19 10.27 5.11 3.05
CA LEU A 19 9.34 4.56 4.04
C LEU A 19 9.94 4.64 5.46
N GLY A 20 11.25 4.49 5.58
CA GLY A 20 12.00 4.70 6.83
C GLY A 20 11.90 6.13 7.37
N ARG A 21 12.10 7.12 6.51
CA ARG A 21 12.09 8.55 6.89
C ARG A 21 10.69 9.05 7.24
N ARG A 22 9.65 8.40 6.70
CA ARG A 22 8.23 8.67 6.99
C ARG A 22 7.67 7.90 8.19
N GLY A 23 8.52 7.15 8.91
CA GLY A 23 8.11 6.39 10.09
C GLY A 23 7.33 5.10 9.79
N LEU A 24 7.12 4.77 8.51
CA LEU A 24 6.37 3.58 8.09
C LEU A 24 7.13 2.28 8.39
N TYR A 25 8.47 2.34 8.50
CA TYR A 25 9.27 1.21 9.00
C TYR A 25 9.23 1.06 10.52
N ARG A 26 9.00 2.13 11.28
CA ARG A 26 9.07 2.08 12.76
C ARG A 26 7.87 1.35 13.37
N ALA A 27 6.79 1.20 12.61
CA ALA A 27 5.63 0.37 12.96
C ALA A 27 5.84 -1.13 12.68
N LEU A 28 6.94 -1.51 12.01
CA LEU A 28 7.31 -2.89 11.70
C LEU A 28 8.16 -3.45 12.86
N GLY A 29 7.54 -3.70 14.01
CA GLY A 29 8.21 -4.49 15.06
C GLY A 29 8.71 -5.81 14.47
N GLY A 30 9.92 -6.25 14.84
CA GLY A 30 10.71 -7.33 14.21
C GLY A 30 10.16 -8.75 14.31
N ASP A 31 8.84 -8.90 14.23
CA ASP A 31 8.08 -10.14 14.13
C ASP A 31 7.60 -10.34 12.68
N ASP A 32 7.16 -11.56 12.34
CA ASP A 32 6.65 -11.92 11.00
C ASP A 32 5.55 -10.96 10.51
N ARG A 33 4.72 -10.46 11.44
CA ARG A 33 3.69 -9.43 11.16
C ARG A 33 4.23 -8.07 10.74
N GLY A 34 5.49 -7.75 11.06
CA GLY A 34 6.19 -6.57 10.59
C GLY A 34 6.57 -6.73 9.12
N ARG A 35 7.14 -7.88 8.76
CA ARG A 35 7.54 -8.19 7.38
C ARG A 35 6.34 -8.23 6.42
N GLU A 36 5.23 -8.83 6.82
CA GLU A 36 4.00 -8.83 6.01
C GLU A 36 3.49 -7.40 5.74
N ARG A 37 3.55 -6.51 6.73
CA ARG A 37 3.13 -5.10 6.57
C ARG A 37 4.03 -4.33 5.62
N GLU A 38 5.34 -4.57 5.69
CA GLU A 38 6.30 -3.97 4.77
C GLU A 38 6.01 -4.38 3.33
N LEU A 39 5.82 -5.69 3.11
CA LEU A 39 5.47 -6.23 1.80
C LEU A 39 4.16 -5.65 1.31
N ALA A 40 3.14 -5.52 2.17
CA ALA A 40 1.87 -4.90 1.82
C ALA A 40 2.05 -3.45 1.35
N LEU A 41 2.87 -2.64 2.05
CA LEU A 41 3.18 -1.26 1.66
C LEU A 41 3.86 -1.20 0.28
N LEU A 42 4.85 -2.07 0.04
CA LEU A 42 5.57 -2.12 -1.24
C LEU A 42 4.66 -2.55 -2.39
N TRP A 43 3.83 -3.58 -2.17
CA TRP A 43 2.87 -4.07 -3.16
C TRP A 43 1.85 -3.01 -3.55
N VAL A 44 1.24 -2.33 -2.57
CA VAL A 44 0.27 -1.27 -2.84
C VAL A 44 0.94 -0.13 -3.60
N LEU A 45 2.09 0.35 -3.14
CA LEU A 45 2.79 1.45 -3.78
C LEU A 45 3.19 1.12 -5.24
N ASN A 46 3.72 -0.08 -5.48
CA ASN A 46 4.17 -0.51 -6.81
C ASN A 46 3.00 -0.66 -7.79
N GLN A 47 1.85 -1.13 -7.33
CA GLN A 47 0.68 -1.39 -8.16
C GLN A 47 -0.26 -0.18 -8.33
N SER A 48 -0.02 0.90 -7.59
CA SER A 48 -0.84 2.13 -7.61
C SER A 48 -0.51 3.06 -8.78
N ASP A 49 -0.13 2.60 -9.97
CA ASP A 49 0.15 3.49 -11.13
C ASP A 49 -1.06 3.60 -12.09
N GLY A 50 -2.28 3.65 -11.54
CA GLY A 50 -3.53 3.55 -12.32
C GLY A 50 -3.90 2.12 -12.72
N GLY A 51 -3.31 1.13 -12.06
CA GLY A 51 -3.46 -0.29 -12.35
C GLY A 51 -4.52 -1.01 -11.48
N PRO A 52 -4.23 -2.25 -11.00
CA PRO A 52 -5.21 -3.10 -10.34
C PRO A 52 -5.69 -2.53 -9.00
N ASP A 53 -6.97 -2.75 -8.70
CA ASP A 53 -7.55 -2.50 -7.39
C ASP A 53 -6.97 -3.40 -6.28
N LEU A 54 -7.20 -3.05 -5.01
CA LEU A 54 -6.63 -3.76 -3.86
C LEU A 54 -6.98 -5.26 -3.84
N LEU A 55 -8.13 -5.67 -4.39
CA LEU A 55 -8.49 -7.08 -4.46
C LEU A 55 -7.62 -7.84 -5.48
N ALA A 56 -7.35 -7.24 -6.63
CA ALA A 56 -6.42 -7.80 -7.60
C ALA A 56 -4.97 -7.86 -7.05
N ILE A 57 -4.56 -6.87 -6.24
CA ILE A 57 -3.27 -6.90 -5.54
C ILE A 57 -3.22 -8.03 -4.51
N ALA A 58 -4.30 -8.26 -3.75
CA ALA A 58 -4.42 -9.38 -2.79
C ALA A 58 -4.22 -10.73 -3.47
N ARG A 59 -4.88 -10.94 -4.62
CA ARG A 59 -4.77 -12.19 -5.38
C ARG A 59 -3.38 -12.43 -5.94
N ARG A 60 -2.64 -11.38 -6.32
CA ARG A 60 -1.27 -11.50 -6.86
C ARG A 60 -0.21 -11.66 -5.79
N SER A 61 -0.34 -10.92 -4.69
CA SER A 61 0.64 -10.91 -3.60
C SER A 61 0.47 -12.09 -2.64
N GLY A 62 -0.70 -12.71 -2.60
CA GLY A 62 -1.07 -13.71 -1.59
C GLY A 62 -1.29 -13.11 -0.19
N LEU A 63 -1.26 -11.78 -0.06
CA LEU A 63 -1.44 -11.09 1.21
C LEU A 63 -2.93 -10.92 1.55
N PRO A 64 -3.28 -10.85 2.85
CA PRO A 64 -4.66 -10.59 3.26
C PRO A 64 -5.14 -9.23 2.75
N PHE A 65 -6.36 -9.16 2.22
CA PHE A 65 -6.96 -7.91 1.75
C PHE A 65 -6.98 -6.81 2.81
N GLU A 66 -7.25 -7.16 4.07
CA GLU A 66 -7.23 -6.22 5.19
C GLU A 66 -5.84 -5.58 5.39
N ARG A 67 -4.75 -6.36 5.21
CA ARG A 67 -3.39 -5.82 5.29
C ARG A 67 -3.11 -4.82 4.19
N LEU A 68 -3.59 -5.09 2.99
CA LEU A 68 -3.44 -4.18 1.86
C LEU A 68 -4.27 -2.92 2.03
N ARG A 69 -5.46 -3.01 2.65
CA ARG A 69 -6.26 -1.84 3.03
C ARG A 69 -5.56 -0.98 4.08
N GLU A 70 -5.00 -1.58 5.14
CA GLU A 70 -4.22 -0.86 6.15
C GLU A 70 -3.01 -0.15 5.49
N ALA A 71 -2.29 -0.86 4.62
CA ALA A 71 -1.15 -0.31 3.89
C ALA A 71 -1.56 0.86 2.98
N ALA A 72 -2.65 0.74 2.23
CA ALA A 72 -3.16 1.81 1.38
C ALA A 72 -3.56 3.05 2.21
N ALA A 73 -4.23 2.85 3.35
CA ALA A 73 -4.57 3.94 4.26
C ALA A 73 -3.31 4.65 4.80
N ALA A 74 -2.29 3.89 5.21
CA ALA A 74 -1.03 4.45 5.70
C ALA A 74 -0.27 5.23 4.62
N LEU A 75 -0.20 4.70 3.39
CA LEU A 75 0.42 5.38 2.25
C LEU A 75 -0.34 6.65 1.85
N ALA A 76 -1.67 6.62 1.90
CA ALA A 76 -2.51 7.79 1.62
C ALA A 76 -2.31 8.88 2.69
N ALA A 77 -2.30 8.50 3.98
CA ALA A 77 -2.00 9.42 5.08
C ALA A 77 -0.58 10.02 4.97
N ALA A 78 0.37 9.25 4.44
CA ALA A 78 1.73 9.71 4.17
C ALA A 78 1.87 10.55 2.88
N GLY A 79 0.78 10.78 2.14
CA GLY A 79 0.78 11.53 0.88
C GLY A 79 1.54 10.83 -0.26
N LEU A 80 1.71 9.51 -0.18
CA LEU A 80 2.42 8.71 -1.18
C LEU A 80 1.50 8.19 -2.27
N ILE A 81 0.23 7.96 -1.94
CA ILE A 81 -0.81 7.60 -2.91
C ILE A 81 -2.06 8.45 -2.68
N ALA A 82 -2.89 8.61 -3.70
CA ALA A 82 -4.23 9.17 -3.58
C ALA A 82 -5.24 8.23 -4.23
N PRO A 83 -6.51 8.21 -3.79
CA PRO A 83 -7.56 7.53 -4.54
C PRO A 83 -7.60 8.11 -5.95
N ASP A 84 -7.57 7.24 -6.95
CA ASP A 84 -7.70 7.66 -8.34
C ASP A 84 -9.16 8.12 -8.56
N PRO A 85 -9.39 9.31 -9.15
CA PRO A 85 -10.72 9.94 -9.20
C PRO A 85 -11.66 9.38 -10.27
N ASP A 86 -11.40 8.17 -10.80
CA ASP A 86 -12.31 7.49 -11.73
C ASP A 86 -13.71 7.25 -11.10
#